data_AF-A0A2H0QFI7-F1
#
_entry.id   AF-A0A2H0QFI7-F1
#
_cell.length_a   1.000
_cell.length_b   1.000
_cell.length_c   1.000
_cell.angle_alpha   90.00
_cell.angle_beta   90.00
_cell.angle_gamma   90.00
#
_symmetry.space_group_name_H-M   'P 1'
#
loop_
_entity.id
_entity.type
_entity.pdbx_description
1 polymer ?
#
loop_
_entity_poly.entity_id
_entity_poly.type
_entity_poly.pdbx_seq_one_letter_code
_entity_poly.pdbx_strand_id
1 'polypeptide(L)'
;MNSLRAALLLLAFSMNGLAFASDYPELNVTPRASDRLKIEADKESQNRLGFQMPITASALLTLTAGIMQDVDTSSDPEKRSPLVGIVVGGSWLALNAYMSFSYQGYRRAYQEIKDMPVKSEREQLTRERLAEEQINRLGRLGKTMRYLSFATNGAASLYLLSNSKKDTKSQIIDGLAAVGSLLPMLFSNQWEDTAREQELYKRKIFAPVASTGLMKVPGKDQIVPALLVSFNF
;
A
#
# COMPACT_ATOMS: atom_id res chain seq x y z
N MET A 1 -61.39 16.70 -2.46
CA MET A 1 -60.64 15.54 -3.00
C MET A 1 -59.62 15.89 -4.09
N ASN A 2 -59.34 17.17 -4.41
CA ASN A 2 -58.41 17.53 -5.48
C ASN A 2 -57.01 17.99 -5.01
N SER A 3 -56.80 18.20 -3.70
CA SER A 3 -55.51 18.68 -3.17
C SER A 3 -54.49 17.56 -2.88
N LEU A 4 -54.94 16.34 -2.55
CA LEU A 4 -54.04 15.21 -2.26
C LEU A 4 -53.36 14.63 -3.51
N ARG A 5 -54.00 14.74 -4.69
CA ARG A 5 -53.41 14.27 -5.95
C ARG A 5 -52.30 15.20 -6.46
N ALA A 6 -52.37 16.50 -6.14
CA ALA A 6 -51.33 17.45 -6.50
C ALA A 6 -50.05 17.26 -5.67
N ALA A 7 -50.16 16.90 -4.39
CA ALA A 7 -49.00 16.62 -3.53
C ALA A 7 -48.23 15.34 -3.93
N LEU A 8 -48.95 14.32 -4.42
CA LEU A 8 -48.33 13.05 -4.86
C LEU A 8 -47.63 13.17 -6.23
N LEU A 9 -48.07 14.10 -7.08
CA LEU A 9 -47.41 14.40 -8.37
C LEU A 9 -46.16 15.28 -8.22
N LEU A 10 -46.08 16.09 -7.17
CA LEU A 10 -44.89 16.90 -6.86
C LEU A 10 -43.75 16.09 -6.23
N LEU A 11 -44.05 14.98 -5.55
CA LEU A 11 -43.03 14.06 -5.01
C LEU A 11 -42.42 13.12 -6.07
N ALA A 12 -43.02 13.01 -7.26
CA ALA A 12 -42.52 12.16 -8.34
C ALA A 12 -41.44 12.85 -9.21
N PHE A 13 -41.16 14.14 -9.01
CA PHE A 13 -40.32 14.93 -9.94
C PHE A 13 -38.95 15.37 -9.41
N SER A 14 -38.51 14.90 -8.24
CA SER A 14 -37.25 15.33 -7.61
C SER A 14 -36.15 14.26 -7.54
N MET A 15 -36.22 13.17 -8.31
CA MET A 15 -35.14 12.16 -8.37
C MET A 15 -34.21 12.27 -9.60
N ASN A 16 -34.29 13.33 -10.39
CA ASN A 16 -33.40 13.55 -11.55
C ASN A 16 -32.04 14.18 -11.20
N GLY A 17 -31.68 14.29 -9.92
CA GLY A 17 -30.37 14.78 -9.50
C GLY A 17 -29.47 13.61 -9.11
N LEU A 18 -28.29 13.52 -9.72
CA LEU A 18 -27.21 12.52 -9.52
C LEU A 18 -27.12 11.41 -10.58
N ALA A 19 -27.54 11.68 -11.83
CA ALA A 19 -26.81 11.11 -12.95
C ALA A 19 -25.48 11.90 -13.06
N PHE A 20 -24.43 11.44 -12.35
CA PHE A 20 -23.07 11.88 -12.64
C PHE A 20 -22.71 11.37 -14.04
N ALA A 21 -23.14 12.13 -15.05
CA ALA A 21 -22.82 11.91 -16.44
C ALA A 21 -21.35 12.28 -16.68
N SER A 22 -20.46 11.33 -16.39
CA SER A 22 -19.21 11.21 -17.12
C SER A 22 -19.07 9.74 -17.47
N ASP A 23 -18.80 9.41 -18.72
CA ASP A 23 -18.53 8.03 -19.18
C ASP A 23 -17.32 7.39 -18.45
N TYR A 24 -16.59 8.16 -17.62
CA TYR A 24 -15.42 7.75 -16.86
C TYR A 24 -15.48 8.25 -15.39
N PRO A 25 -16.15 7.52 -14.49
CA PRO A 25 -16.29 7.91 -13.08
C PRO A 25 -14.94 8.11 -12.36
N GLU A 26 -13.87 7.49 -12.84
CA GLU A 26 -12.48 7.68 -12.39
C GLU A 26 -11.97 9.12 -12.51
N LEU A 27 -12.52 9.93 -13.43
CA LEU A 27 -12.09 11.33 -13.62
C LEU A 27 -12.67 12.28 -12.56
N ASN A 28 -13.72 11.88 -11.86
CA ASN A 28 -14.40 12.68 -10.83
C ASN A 28 -13.89 12.41 -9.41
N VAL A 29 -12.89 11.54 -9.28
CA VAL A 29 -12.33 11.12 -8.00
C VAL A 29 -11.36 12.17 -7.48
N THR A 30 -11.45 12.47 -6.19
CA THR A 30 -10.48 13.34 -5.51
C THR A 30 -9.89 12.62 -4.28
N PRO A 31 -8.55 12.55 -4.15
CA PRO A 31 -7.55 12.91 -5.16
C PRO A 31 -7.54 11.92 -6.34
N ARG A 32 -7.18 12.40 -7.54
CA ARG A 32 -6.90 11.51 -8.68
C ARG A 32 -5.62 10.71 -8.45
N ALA A 33 -5.39 9.67 -9.26
CA ALA A 33 -4.17 8.88 -9.16
C ALA A 33 -2.93 9.73 -9.44
N SER A 34 -2.99 10.62 -10.44
CA SER A 34 -1.90 11.54 -10.76
C SER A 34 -1.66 12.60 -9.67
N ASP A 35 -2.71 13.08 -9.00
CA ASP A 35 -2.61 14.01 -7.87
C ASP A 35 -1.97 13.32 -6.66
N ARG A 36 -2.40 12.10 -6.35
CA ARG A 36 -1.82 11.28 -5.29
C ARG A 36 -0.36 11.00 -5.56
N LEU A 37 0.01 10.69 -6.79
CA LEU A 37 1.39 10.46 -7.18
C LEU A 37 2.27 11.69 -6.91
N LYS A 38 1.75 12.89 -7.18
CA LYS A 38 2.42 14.15 -6.84
C LYS A 38 2.61 14.31 -5.33
N ILE A 39 1.53 14.12 -4.56
CA ILE A 39 1.56 14.23 -3.09
C ILE A 39 2.59 13.25 -2.51
N GLU A 40 2.61 12.01 -2.99
CA GLU A 40 3.55 11.00 -2.52
C GLU A 40 4.98 11.24 -3.00
N ALA A 41 5.19 11.81 -4.19
CA ALA A 41 6.50 12.26 -4.65
C ALA A 41 7.06 13.37 -3.74
N ASP A 42 6.22 14.32 -3.35
CA ASP A 42 6.60 15.39 -2.42
C ASP A 42 6.93 14.82 -1.03
N LYS A 43 6.11 13.91 -0.50
CA LYS A 43 6.38 13.21 0.77
C LYS A 43 7.66 12.38 0.73
N GLU A 44 7.90 11.64 -0.35
CA GLU A 44 9.12 10.84 -0.54
C GLU A 44 10.37 11.73 -0.53
N SER A 45 10.27 12.95 -1.10
CA SER A 45 11.37 13.91 -1.10
C SER A 45 11.67 14.47 0.30
N GLN A 46 10.65 14.64 1.14
CA GLN A 46 10.73 15.16 2.51
C GLN A 46 11.18 14.09 3.52
N ASN A 47 10.67 12.87 3.37
CA ASN A 47 10.92 11.76 4.30
C ASN A 47 11.65 10.60 3.62
N ARG A 48 12.84 10.89 3.11
CA ARG A 48 13.61 9.92 2.30
C ARG A 48 13.94 8.63 3.05
N LEU A 49 14.22 8.70 4.35
CA LEU A 49 14.62 7.53 5.14
C LEU A 49 13.43 6.82 5.81
N GLY A 50 12.30 7.51 5.98
CA GLY A 50 11.19 6.99 6.77
C GLY A 50 10.26 6.03 6.05
N PHE A 51 10.29 5.96 4.71
CA PHE A 51 9.30 5.18 3.96
C PHE A 51 9.49 3.65 4.05
N GLN A 52 10.67 3.16 4.48
CA GLN A 52 11.01 1.72 4.63
C GLN A 52 11.55 1.38 6.05
N MET A 53 11.06 2.07 7.08
CA MET A 53 11.55 1.86 8.46
C MET A 53 11.49 0.41 8.97
N PRO A 54 10.43 -0.38 8.72
CA PRO A 54 10.38 -1.76 9.22
C PRO A 54 11.51 -2.64 8.68
N ILE A 55 11.84 -2.49 7.39
CA ILE A 55 12.95 -3.20 6.73
C ILE A 55 14.28 -2.70 7.28
N THR A 56 14.44 -1.38 7.41
CA THR A 56 15.68 -0.76 7.92
C THR A 56 15.98 -1.16 9.36
N ALA A 57 14.95 -1.18 10.23
CA ALA A 57 15.09 -1.61 11.61
C ALA A 57 15.48 -3.09 11.71
N SER A 58 14.82 -3.96 10.94
CA SER A 58 15.19 -5.38 10.86
C SER A 58 16.64 -5.57 10.40
N ALA A 59 17.04 -4.89 9.32
CA ALA A 59 18.39 -4.98 8.78
C ALA A 59 19.45 -4.45 9.76
N LEU A 60 19.16 -3.37 10.47
CA LEU A 60 20.04 -2.80 11.49
C LEU A 60 20.25 -3.76 12.65
N LEU A 61 19.19 -4.43 13.11
CA LEU A 61 19.28 -5.43 14.17
C LEU A 61 20.11 -6.64 13.72
N THR A 62 19.88 -7.16 12.51
CA THR A 62 20.69 -8.26 11.93
C THR A 62 22.16 -7.87 11.80
N LEU A 63 22.45 -6.65 11.34
CA LEU A 63 23.82 -6.14 11.24
C LEU A 63 24.47 -6.03 12.63
N THR A 64 23.74 -5.46 13.60
CA THR A 64 24.23 -5.28 14.98
C THR A 64 24.53 -6.64 15.61
N ALA A 65 23.64 -7.61 15.43
CA ALA A 65 23.84 -8.99 15.83
C ALA A 65 25.12 -9.57 15.22
N GLY A 66 25.30 -9.46 13.89
CA GLY A 66 26.53 -9.90 13.22
C GLY A 66 27.81 -9.23 13.72
N ILE A 67 27.78 -7.92 14.04
CA ILE A 67 28.95 -7.20 14.58
C ILE A 67 29.27 -7.63 16.00
N MET A 68 28.25 -7.88 16.82
CA MET A 68 28.38 -8.14 18.26
C MET A 68 28.42 -9.63 18.60
N GLN A 69 28.42 -10.52 17.60
CA GLN A 69 28.30 -11.95 17.82
C GLN A 69 29.53 -12.53 18.51
N ASP A 70 29.31 -13.27 19.60
CA ASP A 70 30.29 -14.16 20.21
C ASP A 70 29.99 -15.60 19.79
N VAL A 71 30.84 -16.14 18.92
CA VAL A 71 30.59 -17.40 18.22
C VAL A 71 30.90 -18.59 19.12
N ASP A 72 29.97 -19.54 19.19
CA ASP A 72 30.25 -20.87 19.74
C ASP A 72 31.08 -21.68 18.73
N THR A 73 32.36 -21.87 19.02
CA THR A 73 33.30 -22.59 18.15
C THR A 73 32.93 -24.07 17.94
N SER A 74 32.04 -24.63 18.77
CA SER A 74 31.56 -25.99 18.60
C SER A 74 30.49 -26.11 17.50
N SER A 75 29.67 -25.08 17.29
CA SER A 75 28.61 -25.04 16.28
C SER A 75 29.06 -24.36 14.98
N ASP A 76 29.99 -23.41 15.06
CA ASP A 76 30.58 -22.71 13.90
C ASP A 76 32.12 -22.64 14.02
N PRO A 77 32.82 -23.75 13.69
CA PRO A 77 34.29 -23.82 13.80
C PRO A 77 35.01 -22.79 12.94
N GLU A 78 34.40 -22.40 11.82
CA GLU A 78 34.95 -21.46 10.85
C GLU A 78 34.58 -19.99 11.15
N LYS A 79 33.76 -19.74 12.18
CA LYS A 79 33.31 -18.41 12.60
C LYS A 79 32.71 -17.59 11.44
N ARG A 80 31.90 -18.24 10.60
CA ARG A 80 31.25 -17.60 9.45
C ARG A 80 29.98 -16.85 9.81
N SER A 81 29.33 -17.20 10.91
CA SER A 81 28.06 -16.60 11.34
C SER A 81 28.10 -15.06 11.47
N PRO A 82 29.14 -14.42 12.03
CA PRO A 82 29.18 -12.96 12.14
C PRO A 82 29.17 -12.29 10.77
N LEU A 83 29.90 -12.87 9.82
CA LEU A 83 29.99 -12.38 8.45
C LEU A 83 28.63 -12.47 7.74
N VAL A 84 27.85 -13.52 7.98
CA VAL A 84 26.48 -13.64 7.42
C VAL A 84 25.60 -12.50 7.90
N GLY A 85 25.60 -12.22 9.21
CA GLY A 85 24.84 -11.10 9.79
C GLY A 85 25.24 -9.75 9.21
N ILE A 86 26.55 -9.51 9.09
CA ILE A 86 27.10 -8.27 8.52
C ILE A 86 26.71 -8.12 7.05
N VAL A 87 26.89 -9.17 6.24
CA VAL A 87 26.60 -9.12 4.80
C VAL A 87 25.11 -8.94 4.56
N VAL A 88 24.25 -9.72 5.23
CA VAL A 88 22.80 -9.63 5.02
C VAL A 88 22.24 -8.30 5.53
N GLY A 89 22.54 -7.91 6.77
CA GLY A 89 22.08 -6.65 7.35
C GLY A 89 22.64 -5.44 6.61
N GLY A 90 23.94 -5.44 6.32
CA GLY A 90 24.61 -4.38 5.57
C GLY A 90 24.07 -4.22 4.14
N SER A 91 23.82 -5.32 3.43
CA SER A 91 23.26 -5.28 2.07
C SER A 91 21.86 -4.67 2.06
N TRP A 92 21.01 -4.99 3.02
CA TRP A 92 19.68 -4.38 3.13
C TRP A 92 19.72 -2.90 3.48
N LEU A 93 20.60 -2.49 4.39
CA LEU A 93 20.79 -1.07 4.69
C LEU A 93 21.29 -0.29 3.46
N ALA A 94 22.26 -0.85 2.73
CA ALA A 94 22.77 -0.25 1.49
C ALA A 94 21.68 -0.17 0.42
N LEU A 95 20.88 -1.23 0.25
CA LEU A 95 19.76 -1.26 -0.68
C LEU A 95 18.72 -0.20 -0.30
N ASN A 96 18.30 -0.12 0.96
CA ASN A 96 17.31 0.87 1.41
C ASN A 96 17.84 2.30 1.25
N ALA A 97 19.12 2.55 1.55
CA ALA A 97 19.75 3.84 1.29
C ALA A 97 19.73 4.17 -0.21
N TYR A 98 20.08 3.23 -1.08
CA TYR A 98 19.99 3.40 -2.53
C TYR A 98 18.55 3.71 -2.98
N MET A 99 17.55 3.00 -2.46
CA MET A 99 16.15 3.27 -2.80
C MET A 99 15.70 4.67 -2.33
N SER A 100 16.14 5.08 -1.15
CA SER A 100 15.82 6.37 -0.51
C SER A 100 16.42 7.57 -1.24
N PHE A 101 17.68 7.46 -1.66
CA PHE A 101 18.42 8.59 -2.22
C PHE A 101 18.44 8.62 -3.74
N SER A 102 18.50 7.46 -4.38
CA SER A 102 18.73 7.35 -5.83
C SER A 102 17.48 6.95 -6.61
N TYR A 103 16.72 5.95 -6.15
CA TYR A 103 15.59 5.43 -6.93
C TYR A 103 14.36 6.36 -6.94
N GLN A 104 13.97 6.89 -5.76
CA GLN A 104 12.83 7.81 -5.56
C GLN A 104 11.61 7.46 -6.45
N GLY A 105 10.95 6.34 -6.12
CA GLY A 105 9.99 5.67 -7.00
C GLY A 105 8.81 6.55 -7.39
N TYR A 106 8.24 7.29 -6.43
CA TYR A 106 7.11 8.17 -6.72
C TYR A 106 7.55 9.41 -7.48
N ARG A 107 8.70 9.99 -7.15
CA ARG A 107 9.22 11.15 -7.88
C ARG A 107 9.46 10.82 -9.35
N ARG A 108 10.07 9.66 -9.63
CA ARG A 108 10.32 9.21 -11.00
C ARG A 108 9.02 8.97 -11.75
N ALA A 109 8.09 8.23 -11.15
CA ALA A 109 6.77 7.99 -11.75
C ALA A 109 6.00 9.30 -12.01
N TYR A 110 6.08 10.27 -11.10
CA TYR A 110 5.47 11.59 -11.30
C TYR A 110 6.11 12.34 -12.48
N GLN A 111 7.43 12.29 -12.60
CA GLN A 111 8.15 12.91 -13.71
C GLN A 111 7.78 12.30 -15.07
N GLU A 112 7.53 10.99 -15.13
CA GLU A 112 7.10 10.31 -16.35
C GLU A 112 5.68 10.74 -16.78
N ILE A 113 4.80 11.07 -15.83
CA ILE A 113 3.37 11.29 -16.07
C ILE A 113 3.02 12.78 -16.18
N LYS A 114 3.76 13.66 -15.52
CA LYS A 114 3.45 15.11 -15.47
C LYS A 114 3.44 15.77 -16.86
N ASP A 115 4.27 15.27 -17.78
CA ASP A 115 4.46 15.85 -19.11
C ASP A 115 3.51 15.22 -20.16
N MET A 116 2.65 14.30 -19.75
CA MET A 116 1.65 13.71 -20.63
C MET A 116 0.55 14.72 -21.02
N PRO A 117 0.07 14.67 -22.28
CA PRO A 117 -1.02 15.53 -22.72
C PRO A 117 -2.33 15.20 -21.98
N VAL A 118 -3.14 16.23 -21.77
CA VAL A 118 -4.43 16.19 -21.04
C VAL A 118 -5.48 17.02 -21.79
N LYS A 119 -5.41 17.04 -23.12
CA LYS A 119 -6.29 17.89 -23.95
C LYS A 119 -7.66 17.26 -24.16
N SER A 120 -7.75 15.92 -24.14
CA SER A 120 -9.00 15.19 -24.26
C SER A 120 -9.27 14.32 -23.03
N GLU A 121 -10.54 13.96 -22.79
CA GLU A 121 -10.94 13.05 -21.71
C GLU A 121 -10.23 11.69 -21.84
N ARG A 122 -10.06 11.20 -23.06
CA ARG A 122 -9.31 9.95 -23.34
C ARG A 122 -7.85 10.07 -22.91
N GLU A 123 -7.19 11.19 -23.22
CA GLU A 123 -5.80 11.44 -22.81
C GLU A 123 -5.69 11.54 -21.29
N GLN A 124 -6.62 12.25 -20.65
CA GLN A 124 -6.69 12.36 -19.20
C GLN A 124 -6.88 11.00 -18.54
N LEU A 125 -7.79 10.20 -19.06
CA LEU A 125 -8.00 8.83 -18.60
C LEU A 125 -6.75 7.96 -18.74
N THR A 126 -6.05 8.09 -19.88
CA THR A 126 -4.81 7.36 -20.12
C THR A 126 -3.74 7.75 -19.09
N ARG A 127 -3.61 9.05 -18.80
CA ARG A 127 -2.71 9.56 -17.77
C ARG A 127 -3.05 8.99 -16.38
N GLU A 128 -4.33 8.97 -16.01
CA GLU A 128 -4.75 8.42 -14.72
C GLU A 128 -4.49 6.91 -14.63
N ARG A 129 -4.75 6.13 -15.68
CA ARG A 129 -4.46 4.68 -15.71
C ARG A 129 -2.97 4.38 -15.56
N LEU A 130 -2.10 5.14 -16.22
CA LEU A 130 -0.66 4.99 -16.07
C LEU A 130 -0.20 5.39 -14.66
N ALA A 131 -0.79 6.42 -14.06
CA ALA A 131 -0.51 6.80 -12.68
C ALA A 131 -0.89 5.68 -11.70
N GLU A 132 -2.07 5.07 -11.88
CA GLU A 132 -2.47 3.90 -11.10
C GLU A 132 -1.52 2.72 -11.28
N GLU A 133 -1.08 2.45 -12.50
CA GLU A 133 -0.15 1.35 -12.78
C GLU A 133 1.17 1.55 -12.04
N GLN A 134 1.73 2.76 -12.03
CA GLN A 134 2.96 3.06 -11.31
C GLN A 134 2.79 2.91 -9.80
N ILE A 135 1.68 3.39 -9.22
CA ILE A 135 1.36 3.20 -7.80
C ILE A 135 1.30 1.70 -7.46
N ASN A 136 0.61 0.90 -8.28
CA ASN A 136 0.48 -0.55 -8.08
C ASN A 136 1.80 -1.30 -8.27
N ARG A 137 2.65 -0.85 -9.20
CA ARG A 137 3.99 -1.40 -9.40
C ARG A 137 4.87 -1.18 -8.17
N LEU A 138 4.87 0.03 -7.61
CA LEU A 138 5.62 0.35 -6.40
C LEU A 138 5.08 -0.43 -5.19
N GLY A 139 3.77 -0.55 -5.03
CA GLY A 139 3.16 -1.38 -3.98
C GLY A 139 3.57 -2.86 -4.07
N ARG A 140 3.59 -3.42 -5.29
CA ARG A 140 4.10 -4.80 -5.51
C ARG A 140 5.58 -4.93 -5.17
N LEU A 141 6.40 -3.95 -5.55
CA LEU A 141 7.82 -3.93 -5.20
C LEU A 141 8.02 -3.88 -3.67
N GLY A 142 7.31 -2.99 -2.98
CA GLY A 142 7.35 -2.88 -1.52
C GLY A 142 6.97 -4.20 -0.84
N LYS A 143 5.90 -4.85 -1.31
CA LYS A 143 5.46 -6.16 -0.80
C LYS A 143 6.54 -7.23 -1.00
N THR A 144 7.12 -7.32 -2.19
CA THR A 144 8.22 -8.27 -2.46
C THR A 144 9.42 -8.01 -1.56
N MET A 145 9.83 -6.74 -1.40
CA MET A 145 10.92 -6.37 -0.50
C MET A 145 10.63 -6.74 0.95
N ARG A 146 9.39 -6.53 1.42
CA ARG A 146 8.95 -6.91 2.77
C ARG A 146 9.15 -8.40 3.03
N TYR A 147 8.62 -9.27 2.15
CA TYR A 147 8.75 -10.71 2.32
C TYR A 147 10.20 -11.19 2.18
N LEU A 148 10.94 -10.64 1.22
CA LEU A 148 12.34 -11.00 1.02
C LEU A 148 13.20 -10.58 2.21
N SER A 149 12.96 -9.38 2.76
CA SER A 149 13.64 -8.87 3.94
C SER A 149 13.35 -9.74 5.15
N PHE A 150 12.06 -10.06 5.40
CA PHE A 150 11.67 -10.96 6.48
C PHE A 150 12.39 -12.31 6.36
N ALA A 151 12.34 -12.94 5.18
CA ALA A 151 12.94 -14.25 4.95
C ALA A 151 14.47 -14.22 5.15
N THR A 152 15.16 -13.26 4.55
CA THR A 152 16.64 -13.20 4.57
C THR A 152 17.18 -12.74 5.92
N ASN A 153 16.61 -11.71 6.53
CA ASN A 153 17.01 -11.29 7.89
C ASN A 153 16.60 -12.32 8.94
N GLY A 154 15.45 -12.96 8.79
CA GLY A 154 14.99 -14.03 9.67
C GLY A 154 15.92 -15.24 9.61
N ALA A 155 16.24 -15.72 8.40
CA ALA A 155 17.19 -16.82 8.23
C ALA A 155 18.58 -16.47 8.78
N ALA A 156 19.10 -15.28 8.48
CA ALA A 156 20.38 -14.82 9.02
C ALA A 156 20.36 -14.73 10.56
N SER A 157 19.33 -14.13 11.14
CA SER A 157 19.22 -13.96 12.60
C SER A 157 19.06 -15.30 13.33
N LEU A 158 18.31 -16.25 12.77
CA LEU A 158 18.21 -17.59 13.33
C LEU A 158 19.55 -18.34 13.24
N TYR A 159 20.28 -18.16 12.14
CA TYR A 159 21.62 -18.74 11.99
C TYR A 159 22.64 -18.12 12.96
N LEU A 160 22.58 -16.81 13.20
CA LEU A 160 23.37 -16.15 14.25
C LEU A 160 23.05 -16.74 15.63
N LEU A 161 21.75 -16.78 15.98
CA LEU A 161 21.28 -17.29 17.27
C LEU A 161 21.65 -18.75 17.52
N SER A 162 21.56 -19.61 16.49
CA SER A 162 21.92 -21.02 16.61
C SER A 162 23.42 -21.24 16.82
N ASN A 163 24.25 -20.26 16.48
CA ASN A 163 25.71 -20.30 16.60
C ASN A 163 26.26 -19.35 17.68
N SER A 164 25.38 -18.72 18.47
CA SER A 164 25.78 -17.88 19.58
C SER A 164 26.19 -18.73 20.77
N LYS A 165 27.25 -18.29 21.46
CA LYS A 165 27.60 -18.80 22.78
C LYS A 165 26.45 -18.54 23.77
N LYS A 166 26.10 -19.55 24.57
CA LYS A 166 25.01 -19.47 25.57
C LYS A 166 25.37 -18.53 26.72
N ASP A 167 24.34 -17.90 27.30
CA ASP A 167 24.42 -17.00 28.47
C ASP A 167 25.30 -15.76 28.23
N THR A 168 25.42 -15.33 26.98
CA THR A 168 26.19 -14.15 26.58
C THR A 168 25.29 -13.03 26.07
N LYS A 169 25.85 -11.82 25.99
CA LYS A 169 25.18 -10.66 25.39
C LYS A 169 24.84 -10.91 23.91
N SER A 170 25.64 -11.68 23.17
CA SER A 170 25.35 -11.97 21.77
C SER A 170 24.06 -12.78 21.63
N GLN A 171 23.82 -13.75 22.50
CA GLN A 171 22.59 -14.55 22.44
C GLN A 171 21.33 -13.67 22.58
N ILE A 172 21.38 -12.67 23.47
CA ILE A 172 20.28 -11.72 23.65
C ILE A 172 20.09 -10.88 22.40
N ILE A 173 21.17 -10.35 21.82
CA ILE A 173 21.12 -9.49 20.63
C ILE A 173 20.64 -10.29 19.42
N ASP A 174 21.13 -11.51 19.22
CA ASP A 174 20.71 -12.42 18.15
C ASP A 174 19.23 -12.80 18.30
N GLY A 175 18.77 -13.00 19.54
CA GLY A 175 17.35 -13.20 19.85
C GLY A 175 16.51 -11.98 19.49
N LEU A 176 16.97 -10.76 19.81
CA LEU A 176 16.31 -9.52 19.43
C LEU A 176 16.30 -9.32 17.90
N ALA A 177 17.37 -9.70 17.20
CA ALA A 177 17.40 -9.67 15.74
C ALA A 177 16.41 -10.67 15.13
N ALA A 178 16.31 -11.87 15.70
CA ALA A 178 15.35 -12.88 15.26
C ALA A 178 13.90 -12.39 15.42
N VAL A 179 13.55 -11.77 16.55
CA VAL A 179 12.23 -11.14 16.74
C VAL A 179 12.07 -9.91 15.83
N GLY A 180 13.11 -9.08 15.74
CA GLY A 180 13.15 -7.89 14.90
C GLY A 180 12.96 -8.18 13.41
N SER A 181 13.31 -9.38 12.96
CA SER A 181 13.07 -9.83 11.59
C SER A 181 11.59 -9.85 11.23
N LEU A 182 10.68 -9.93 12.22
CA LEU A 182 9.22 -9.85 12.03
C LEU A 182 8.70 -8.43 11.80
N LEU A 183 9.50 -7.39 12.04
CA LEU A 183 9.04 -6.00 11.89
C LEU A 183 8.44 -5.69 10.51
N PRO A 184 9.06 -6.10 9.37
CA PRO A 184 8.45 -5.90 8.07
C PRO A 184 7.09 -6.59 7.93
N MET A 185 6.85 -7.71 8.60
CA MET A 185 5.56 -8.41 8.53
C MET A 185 4.46 -7.71 9.33
N LEU A 186 4.84 -7.11 10.47
CA LEU A 186 3.91 -6.40 11.35
C LEU A 186 3.56 -5.00 10.84
N PHE A 187 4.49 -4.35 10.15
CA PHE A 187 4.35 -2.98 9.68
C PHE A 187 4.55 -2.91 8.17
N SER A 188 3.53 -2.41 7.46
CA SER A 188 3.64 -2.12 6.03
C SER A 188 4.55 -0.92 5.78
N ASN A 189 5.11 -0.87 4.57
CA ASN A 189 5.79 0.31 4.07
C ASN A 189 4.81 1.23 3.34
N GLN A 190 5.23 2.48 3.14
CA GLN A 190 4.40 3.52 2.51
C GLN A 190 3.94 3.13 1.10
N TRP A 191 4.78 2.44 0.32
CA TRP A 191 4.39 2.02 -1.03
C TRP A 191 3.22 1.05 -1.04
N GLU A 192 3.20 0.11 -0.11
CA GLU A 192 2.10 -0.83 0.06
C GLU A 192 0.84 -0.14 0.57
N ASP A 193 0.98 0.80 1.50
CA ASP A 193 -0.15 1.55 2.07
C ASP A 193 -0.83 2.41 1.00
N THR A 194 -0.08 3.20 0.25
CA THR A 194 -0.62 4.03 -0.83
C THR A 194 -1.30 3.19 -1.90
N ALA A 195 -0.71 2.06 -2.32
CA ALA A 195 -1.31 1.20 -3.33
C ALA A 195 -2.62 0.56 -2.85
N ARG A 196 -2.63 0.07 -1.61
CA ARG A 196 -3.84 -0.48 -0.97
C ARG A 196 -4.92 0.57 -0.81
N GLU A 197 -4.57 1.77 -0.36
CA GLU A 197 -5.52 2.88 -0.28
C GLU A 197 -6.09 3.22 -1.65
N GLN A 198 -5.26 3.28 -2.69
CA GLN A 198 -5.71 3.56 -4.06
C GLN A 198 -6.72 2.51 -4.52
N GLU A 199 -6.44 1.24 -4.27
CA GLU A 199 -7.36 0.15 -4.58
C GLU A 199 -8.68 0.28 -3.81
N LEU A 200 -8.63 0.63 -2.51
CA LEU A 200 -9.83 0.87 -1.70
C LEU A 200 -10.66 2.03 -2.24
N TYR A 201 -10.03 3.12 -2.70
CA TYR A 201 -10.76 4.22 -3.34
C TYR A 201 -11.42 3.78 -4.63
N LYS A 202 -10.69 3.06 -5.48
CA LYS A 202 -11.23 2.49 -6.72
C LYS A 202 -12.46 1.63 -6.45
N ARG A 203 -12.37 0.72 -5.47
CA ARG A 203 -13.50 -0.13 -5.06
C ARG A 203 -14.70 0.67 -4.56
N LYS A 204 -14.51 1.82 -3.90
CA LYS A 204 -15.61 2.68 -3.44
C LYS A 204 -16.37 3.33 -4.60
N ILE A 205 -15.70 3.70 -5.68
CA ILE A 205 -16.32 4.36 -6.85
C ILE A 205 -17.18 3.36 -7.64
N PHE A 206 -16.68 2.13 -7.78
CA PHE A 206 -17.37 1.04 -8.47
C PHE A 206 -18.25 0.20 -7.53
N ALA A 207 -18.39 0.59 -6.26
CA ALA A 207 -19.26 -0.11 -5.33
C ALA A 207 -20.72 0.12 -5.73
N PRO A 208 -21.57 -0.91 -5.65
CA PRO A 208 -23.00 -0.72 -5.88
C PRO A 208 -23.56 0.25 -4.84
N VAL A 209 -24.34 1.23 -5.30
CA VAL A 209 -25.09 2.12 -4.42
C VAL A 209 -26.39 1.40 -4.08
N ALA A 210 -26.45 0.84 -2.87
CA ALA A 210 -27.67 0.31 -2.30
C ALA A 210 -28.49 1.46 -1.73
N SER A 211 -29.71 1.65 -2.26
CA SER A 211 -30.68 2.61 -1.75
C SER A 211 -31.95 1.88 -1.35
N THR A 212 -32.61 2.37 -0.31
CA THR A 212 -33.94 1.88 0.06
C THR A 212 -34.98 2.79 -0.58
N GLY A 213 -36.02 2.19 -1.14
CA GLY A 213 -37.09 2.92 -1.82
C GLY A 213 -38.42 2.22 -1.61
N LEU A 214 -39.49 2.91 -1.99
CA LEU A 214 -40.82 2.31 -2.06
C LEU A 214 -41.08 1.93 -3.53
N MET A 215 -41.39 0.65 -3.79
CA MET A 215 -41.72 0.19 -5.14
C MET A 215 -43.16 -0.31 -5.17
N LYS A 216 -43.89 0.06 -6.23
CA LYS A 216 -45.23 -0.47 -6.50
C LYS A 216 -45.10 -1.85 -7.16
N VAL A 217 -45.77 -2.85 -6.60
CA VAL A 217 -45.72 -4.22 -7.14
C VAL A 217 -46.55 -4.28 -8.44
N PRO A 218 -46.00 -4.77 -9.57
CA PRO A 218 -46.76 -4.90 -10.81
C PRO A 218 -48.02 -5.74 -10.59
N GLY A 219 -49.19 -5.21 -10.97
CA GLY A 219 -50.48 -5.90 -10.83
C GLY A 219 -51.12 -5.89 -9.43
N LYS A 220 -50.51 -5.24 -8.44
CA LYS A 220 -51.12 -5.02 -7.11
C LYS A 220 -51.04 -3.54 -6.73
N ASP A 221 -52.09 -3.00 -6.13
CA ASP A 221 -52.10 -1.61 -5.63
C ASP A 221 -51.37 -1.46 -4.29
N GLN A 222 -50.34 -2.28 -4.06
CA GLN A 222 -49.57 -2.35 -2.83
C GLN A 222 -48.18 -1.75 -3.06
N ILE A 223 -47.76 -0.90 -2.11
CA ILE A 223 -46.43 -0.32 -2.04
C ILE A 223 -45.63 -1.14 -1.04
N VAL A 224 -44.48 -1.66 -1.47
CA VAL A 224 -43.59 -2.43 -0.60
C VAL A 224 -42.23 -1.74 -0.47
N PRO A 225 -41.56 -1.85 0.68
CA PRO A 225 -40.16 -1.45 0.78
C PRO A 225 -39.33 -2.31 -0.18
N ALA A 226 -38.50 -1.66 -0.97
CA ALA A 226 -37.61 -2.27 -1.93
C ALA A 226 -36.16 -1.84 -1.66
N LEU A 227 -35.24 -2.77 -1.84
CA LEU A 227 -33.82 -2.48 -1.91
C LEU A 227 -33.46 -2.32 -3.39
N LEU A 228 -33.06 -1.11 -3.77
CA LEU A 228 -32.58 -0.79 -5.11
C LEU A 228 -31.06 -0.86 -5.09
N VAL A 229 -30.48 -1.72 -5.91
CA VAL A 229 -29.04 -1.84 -6.08
C VAL A 229 -28.70 -1.27 -7.45
N SER A 230 -27.99 -0.15 -7.47
CA SER A 230 -27.45 0.45 -8.71
C SER A 230 -25.97 0.13 -8.83
N PHE A 231 -25.55 -0.32 -10.01
CA PHE A 231 -24.13 -0.50 -10.34
C PHE A 231 -23.72 0.62 -11.29
N ASN A 232 -22.62 1.31 -10.97
CA ASN A 232 -21.96 2.23 -11.88
C ASN A 232 -20.89 1.42 -12.63
N PHE A 233 -21.09 1.20 -13.92
CA PHE A 233 -20.13 0.53 -14.81
C PHE A 233 -19.50 1.55 -15.76
#